data_AF-A0A5C5V0E7-F1
#
_entry.id   AF-A0A5C5V0E7-F1
#
_cell.length_a   1.000
_cell.length_b   1.000
_cell.length_c   1.000
_cell.angle_alpha   90.00
_cell.angle_beta   90.00
_cell.angle_gamma   90.00
#
_symmetry.space_group_name_H-M   'P 1'
#
loop_
_entity.id
_entity.type
_entity.pdbx_description
1 polymer ?
#
loop_
_entity_poly.entity_id
_entity_poly.type
_entity_poly.pdbx_seq_one_letter_code
_entity_poly.pdbx_strand_id
1 'polypeptide(L)'
;MHSRTRLPRRGFSLIEALVCLTVISITSAALLLSVESTLEATLDAQEMTIASGLADQMLDEVLGQDWVDPSQSDPYPTSLSASAAETNGTGRTKYDDTDDYNDYESTPPTAIDGIALGQTDGAGRYLPASFQMSSTFLQRWRCKCEVYYVDEDDLSQELDDSDSGPYRAVAVSVFHRDGDAWRKVLTRRRVITYVPPAT
;
A
#
# COMPACT_ATOMS: atom_id res chain seq x y z
N MET A 1 -0.56 37.52 68.34
CA MET A 1 -0.07 38.70 67.58
C MET A 1 0.63 38.17 66.32
N HIS A 2 -0.11 37.99 65.22
CA HIS A 2 0.42 37.38 63.98
C HIS A 2 0.88 38.47 63.02
N SER A 3 2.19 38.66 62.92
CA SER A 3 2.80 39.55 61.93
C SER A 3 2.66 38.92 60.53
N ARG A 4 1.83 39.52 59.67
CA ARG A 4 1.75 39.17 58.25
C ARG A 4 2.91 39.84 57.53
N THR A 5 3.96 39.07 57.22
CA THR A 5 5.02 39.47 56.29
C THR A 5 4.42 39.74 54.91
N ARG A 6 4.30 41.02 54.51
CA ARG A 6 3.96 41.38 53.14
C ARG A 6 5.19 41.13 52.26
N LEU A 7 5.06 40.18 51.34
CA LEU A 7 6.08 39.98 50.29
C LEU A 7 6.16 41.25 49.43
N PRO A 8 7.36 41.70 49.05
CA PRO A 8 7.53 42.87 48.20
C PRO A 8 6.88 42.62 46.83
N ARG A 9 5.99 43.53 46.41
CA ARG A 9 5.45 43.55 45.05
C ARG A 9 6.54 44.01 44.10
N ARG A 10 7.27 43.06 43.51
CA ARG A 10 8.20 43.31 42.40
C ARG A 10 7.42 43.21 41.10
N GLY A 11 7.27 44.34 40.41
CA GLY A 11 6.75 44.37 39.04
C GLY A 11 7.84 43.97 38.05
N PHE A 12 7.44 43.42 36.90
CA PHE A 12 8.33 43.17 35.78
C PHE A 12 8.79 44.48 35.16
N SER A 13 10.05 44.57 34.75
CA SER A 13 10.51 45.73 33.97
C SER A 13 10.08 45.58 32.50
N LEU A 14 9.93 46.70 31.79
CA LEU A 14 9.55 46.70 30.37
C LEU A 14 10.57 45.94 29.51
N ILE A 15 11.85 46.02 29.84
CA ILE A 15 12.91 45.27 29.15
C ILE A 15 12.79 43.76 29.40
N GLU A 16 12.43 43.34 30.62
CA GLU A 16 12.25 41.94 30.98
C GLU A 16 11.04 41.33 30.24
N ALA A 17 9.94 42.09 30.14
CA ALA A 17 8.78 41.68 29.35
C ALA A 17 9.12 41.56 27.85
N LEU A 18 9.90 42.50 27.31
CA LEU A 18 10.36 42.47 25.92
C LEU A 18 11.24 41.25 25.64
N VAL A 19 12.18 40.93 26.53
CA VAL A 19 13.04 39.74 26.40
C VAL A 19 12.22 38.45 26.51
N CYS A 20 11.24 38.37 27.43
CA CYS A 20 10.35 37.21 27.49
C CYS A 20 9.56 37.03 26.20
N LEU A 21 9.04 38.11 25.61
CA LEU A 21 8.30 38.05 24.35
C LEU A 21 9.19 37.59 23.18
N THR A 22 10.44 38.05 23.10
CA THR A 22 11.35 37.60 22.03
C THR A 22 11.69 36.12 22.17
N VAL A 23 11.96 35.64 23.39
CA VAL A 23 12.22 34.22 23.65
C VAL A 23 10.99 33.37 23.31
N ILE A 24 9.80 33.76 23.78
CA ILE A 24 8.56 33.04 23.47
C ILE A 24 8.30 33.01 21.97
N SER A 25 8.54 34.11 21.26
CA SER A 25 8.38 34.17 19.80
C SER A 25 9.29 33.16 19.08
N ILE A 26 10.58 33.15 19.43
CA ILE A 26 11.55 32.21 18.85
C ILE A 26 11.19 30.75 19.19
N THR A 27 10.83 30.46 20.43
CA THR A 27 10.42 29.11 20.85
C THR A 27 9.12 28.68 20.16
N SER A 28 8.15 29.58 20.01
CA SER A 28 6.88 29.28 19.34
C SER A 28 7.10 28.94 17.87
N ALA A 29 7.99 29.66 17.18
CA ALA A 29 8.34 29.36 15.80
C ALA A 29 8.97 27.95 15.67
N ALA A 30 9.89 27.60 16.56
CA ALA A 30 10.50 26.25 16.58
C ALA A 30 9.48 25.14 16.85
N LEU A 31 8.52 25.39 17.75
CA LEU A 31 7.46 24.43 18.06
C LEU A 31 6.53 24.20 16.86
N LEU A 32 6.17 25.25 16.11
CA LEU A 32 5.34 25.11 14.92
C LEU A 32 5.99 24.25 13.83
N LEU A 33 7.29 24.45 13.59
CA LEU A 33 8.06 23.61 12.66
C LEU A 33 8.08 22.14 13.11
N SER A 34 8.22 21.90 14.41
CA SER A 34 8.18 20.54 14.96
C SER A 34 6.81 19.88 14.79
N VAL A 35 5.72 20.64 14.93
CA VAL A 35 4.35 20.13 14.74
C VAL A 35 4.12 19.77 13.27
N GLU A 36 4.53 20.64 12.34
CA GLU A 36 4.45 20.40 10.90
C GLU A 36 5.17 19.11 10.51
N SER A 37 6.43 18.95 10.91
CA SER A 37 7.21 17.73 10.64
C SER A 37 6.57 16.47 11.24
N THR A 38 5.94 16.58 12.41
CA THR A 38 5.24 15.43 13.02
C THR A 38 3.98 15.06 12.26
N LEU A 39 3.24 16.04 11.74
CA LEU A 39 2.06 15.81 10.93
C LEU A 39 2.42 15.15 9.59
N GLU A 40 3.46 15.63 8.92
CA GLU A 40 3.98 15.01 7.68
C GLU A 40 4.38 13.55 7.92
N ALA A 41 5.19 13.29 8.95
CA ALA A 41 5.59 11.92 9.30
C ALA A 41 4.39 11.01 9.63
N THR A 42 3.33 11.56 10.22
CA THR A 42 2.10 10.81 10.53
C THR A 42 1.34 10.46 9.25
N LEU A 43 1.22 11.40 8.31
CA LEU A 43 0.56 11.17 7.03
C LEU A 43 1.33 10.13 6.19
N ASP A 44 2.66 10.24 6.14
CA ASP A 44 3.51 9.27 5.44
C ASP A 44 3.38 7.86 6.05
N ALA A 45 3.39 7.76 7.38
CA ALA A 45 3.20 6.49 8.09
C ALA A 45 1.81 5.88 7.83
N GLN A 46 0.77 6.72 7.76
CA GLN A 46 -0.58 6.29 7.42
C GLN A 46 -0.64 5.75 5.99
N GLU A 47 -0.08 6.47 5.02
CA GLU A 47 -0.04 6.03 3.63
C GLU A 47 0.73 4.72 3.47
N MET A 48 1.89 4.59 4.12
CA MET A 48 2.68 3.36 4.11
C MET A 48 1.90 2.18 4.68
N THR A 49 1.11 2.40 5.74
CA THR A 49 0.28 1.36 6.36
C THR A 49 -0.82 0.89 5.41
N ILE A 50 -1.51 1.83 4.74
CA ILE A 50 -2.55 1.51 3.75
C ILE A 50 -1.94 0.76 2.57
N ALA A 51 -0.85 1.29 2.03
CA ALA A 51 -0.14 0.68 0.91
C ALA A 51 0.35 -0.74 1.25
N SER A 52 0.81 -0.95 2.49
CA SER A 52 1.25 -2.26 2.98
C SER A 52 0.09 -3.25 2.96
N GLY A 53 -1.07 -2.86 3.52
CA GLY A 53 -2.24 -3.72 3.56
C GLY A 53 -2.77 -4.07 2.16
N LEU A 54 -2.78 -3.11 1.23
CA LEU A 54 -3.17 -3.36 -0.17
C LEU A 54 -2.22 -4.33 -0.87
N ALA A 55 -0.91 -4.15 -0.67
CA ALA A 55 0.10 -5.01 -1.28
C ALA A 55 0.05 -6.43 -0.70
N ASP A 56 -0.15 -6.57 0.61
CA ASP A 56 -0.28 -7.87 1.27
C ASP A 56 -1.53 -8.60 0.82
N GLN A 57 -2.67 -7.93 0.76
CA GLN A 57 -3.91 -8.54 0.28
C GLN A 57 -3.76 -9.07 -1.16
N MET A 58 -3.15 -8.29 -2.05
CA MET A 58 -2.93 -8.72 -3.43
C MET A 58 -1.92 -9.88 -3.50
N LEU A 59 -0.82 -9.81 -2.75
CA LEU A 59 0.15 -10.91 -2.71
C LEU A 59 -0.47 -12.20 -2.18
N ASP A 60 -1.26 -12.13 -1.11
CA ASP A 60 -1.94 -13.30 -0.56
C ASP A 60 -2.93 -13.90 -1.58
N GLU A 61 -3.56 -13.07 -2.42
CA GLU A 61 -4.44 -13.52 -3.49
C GLU A 61 -3.68 -14.26 -4.60
N VAL A 62 -2.55 -13.71 -5.08
CA VAL A 62 -1.71 -14.35 -6.11
C VAL A 62 -1.08 -15.63 -5.58
N LEU A 63 -0.51 -15.58 -4.37
CA LEU A 63 0.14 -16.73 -3.74
C LEU A 63 -0.84 -17.84 -3.33
N GLY A 64 -2.14 -17.54 -3.34
CA GLY A 64 -3.20 -18.53 -3.13
C GLY A 64 -3.62 -19.28 -4.40
N GLN A 65 -3.15 -18.87 -5.58
CA GLN A 65 -3.44 -19.57 -6.84
C GLN A 65 -2.45 -20.70 -7.12
N ASP A 66 -2.82 -21.55 -8.08
CA ASP A 66 -1.91 -22.58 -8.57
C ASP A 66 -0.73 -21.96 -9.33
N TRP A 67 0.39 -22.67 -9.39
CA TRP A 67 1.59 -22.17 -10.08
C TRP A 67 1.31 -21.93 -11.57
N VAL A 68 0.64 -22.90 -12.21
CA VAL A 68 0.23 -22.87 -13.61
C VAL A 68 -1.18 -23.45 -13.68
N ASP A 69 -1.96 -23.05 -14.68
CA ASP A 69 -3.27 -23.61 -14.99
C ASP A 69 -3.21 -25.16 -14.92
N PRO A 70 -4.05 -25.79 -14.07
CA PRO A 70 -4.11 -27.25 -13.94
C PRO A 70 -4.42 -28.00 -15.23
N SER A 71 -4.96 -27.32 -16.23
CA SER A 71 -5.24 -27.85 -17.57
C SER A 71 -4.00 -27.89 -18.47
N GLN A 72 -2.96 -27.13 -18.15
CA GLN A 72 -1.68 -27.13 -18.86
C GLN A 72 -0.78 -28.28 -18.42
N SER A 73 -0.09 -28.88 -19.39
CA SER A 73 0.88 -29.94 -19.14
C SER A 73 2.29 -29.42 -18.84
N ASP A 74 2.59 -28.19 -19.27
CA ASP A 74 3.91 -27.58 -19.11
C ASP A 74 3.91 -26.66 -17.87
N PRO A 75 4.75 -26.92 -16.85
CA PRO A 75 4.86 -26.04 -15.69
C PRO A 75 5.52 -24.68 -16.01
N TYR A 76 6.09 -24.50 -17.21
CA TYR A 76 6.85 -23.31 -17.57
C TYR A 76 6.31 -22.67 -18.87
N PRO A 77 5.12 -22.05 -18.84
CA PRO A 77 4.60 -21.32 -20.00
C PRO A 77 5.55 -20.19 -20.41
N THR A 78 5.71 -20.00 -21.72
CA THR A 78 6.59 -18.97 -22.31
C THR A 78 5.90 -17.63 -22.55
N SER A 79 4.75 -17.41 -21.90
CA SER A 79 3.95 -16.18 -21.97
C SER A 79 3.16 -16.10 -20.68
N LEU A 80 3.42 -15.08 -19.85
CA LEU A 80 2.73 -14.87 -18.58
C LEU A 80 1.65 -13.81 -18.77
N SER A 81 0.39 -14.23 -18.86
CA SER A 81 -0.73 -13.29 -19.01
C SER A 81 -2.06 -14.01 -18.88
N ALA A 82 -3.03 -13.32 -18.27
CA ALA A 82 -4.41 -13.77 -18.33
C ALA A 82 -4.93 -13.89 -19.77
N SER A 83 -5.61 -14.99 -20.05
CA SER A 83 -6.26 -15.23 -21.33
C SER A 83 -7.47 -14.32 -21.53
N ALA A 84 -7.95 -14.28 -22.78
CA ALA A 84 -9.20 -13.59 -23.10
C ALA A 84 -10.42 -14.16 -22.35
N ALA A 85 -10.37 -15.43 -21.90
CA ALA A 85 -11.46 -16.05 -21.17
C ALA A 85 -11.46 -15.62 -19.69
N GLU A 86 -10.28 -15.55 -19.06
CA GLU A 86 -10.10 -15.03 -17.69
C GLU A 86 -10.48 -13.56 -17.59
N THR A 87 -9.95 -12.72 -18.49
CA THR A 87 -10.18 -11.27 -18.49
C THR A 87 -11.63 -10.87 -18.77
N ASN A 88 -12.43 -11.76 -19.37
CA ASN A 88 -13.87 -11.58 -19.56
C ASN A 88 -14.70 -11.97 -18.32
N GLY A 89 -14.06 -12.24 -17.18
CA GLY A 89 -14.70 -12.41 -15.88
C GLY A 89 -15.11 -11.09 -15.23
N THR A 90 -15.88 -11.15 -14.14
CA THR A 90 -16.08 -9.99 -13.27
C THR A 90 -14.93 -9.93 -12.28
N GLY A 91 -14.10 -8.90 -12.35
CA GLY A 91 -12.89 -8.83 -11.54
C GLY A 91 -11.88 -9.91 -11.94
N ARG A 92 -11.35 -10.62 -10.94
CA ARG A 92 -10.31 -11.65 -11.05
C ARG A 92 -10.84 -13.04 -10.65
N THR A 93 -12.16 -13.24 -10.64
CA THR A 93 -12.78 -14.52 -10.21
C THR A 93 -12.45 -15.72 -11.09
N LYS A 94 -11.89 -15.46 -12.27
CA LYS A 94 -11.47 -16.51 -13.21
C LYS A 94 -9.97 -16.72 -13.20
N TYR A 95 -9.22 -15.88 -12.49
CA TYR A 95 -7.77 -16.02 -12.43
C TYR A 95 -7.52 -17.24 -11.56
N ASP A 96 -6.97 -18.29 -12.16
CA ASP A 96 -6.82 -19.61 -11.54
C ASP A 96 -5.36 -20.00 -11.32
N ASP A 97 -4.43 -19.27 -11.93
CA ASP A 97 -3.00 -19.43 -11.68
C ASP A 97 -2.28 -18.10 -11.39
N THR A 98 -0.98 -18.21 -11.11
CA THR A 98 -0.15 -17.03 -10.79
C THR A 98 0.09 -16.11 -11.97
N ASP A 99 0.06 -16.59 -13.22
CA ASP A 99 0.48 -15.79 -14.37
C ASP A 99 -0.63 -14.88 -14.91
N ASP A 100 -1.88 -15.20 -14.59
CA ASP A 100 -3.06 -14.36 -14.82
C ASP A 100 -2.94 -12.95 -14.24
N TYR A 101 -2.16 -12.80 -13.16
CA TYR A 101 -1.96 -11.53 -12.47
C TYR A 101 -0.89 -10.65 -13.12
N ASN A 102 -0.19 -11.13 -14.14
CA ASN A 102 0.81 -10.32 -14.82
C ASN A 102 0.17 -9.10 -15.48
N ASP A 103 0.81 -7.93 -15.31
CA ASP A 103 0.31 -6.62 -15.73
C ASP A 103 -1.08 -6.22 -15.20
N TYR A 104 -1.59 -6.89 -14.16
CA TYR A 104 -2.84 -6.49 -13.54
C TYR A 104 -2.74 -5.10 -12.90
N GLU A 105 -3.64 -4.18 -13.25
CA GLU A 105 -3.74 -2.86 -12.64
C GLU A 105 -5.18 -2.55 -12.22
N SER A 106 -5.35 -1.96 -11.04
CA SER A 106 -6.65 -1.58 -10.49
C SER A 106 -6.62 -0.17 -9.89
N THR A 107 -7.53 0.69 -10.34
CA THR A 107 -7.73 2.06 -9.84
C THR A 107 -9.23 2.39 -9.81
N PRO A 108 -9.89 2.46 -8.63
CA PRO A 108 -9.39 2.14 -7.30
C PRO A 108 -9.08 0.65 -7.14
N PRO A 109 -8.33 0.22 -6.10
CA PRO A 109 -8.14 -1.20 -5.81
C PRO A 109 -9.46 -1.92 -5.55
N THR A 110 -9.60 -3.13 -6.12
CA THR A 110 -10.80 -3.96 -6.03
C THR A 110 -10.50 -5.33 -5.43
N ALA A 111 -11.50 -5.91 -4.78
CA ALA A 111 -11.51 -7.32 -4.39
C ALA A 111 -11.53 -8.24 -5.62
N ILE A 112 -11.40 -9.55 -5.37
CA ILE A 112 -11.38 -10.60 -6.40
C ILE A 112 -12.63 -10.58 -7.28
N ASP A 113 -13.79 -10.18 -6.75
CA ASP A 113 -15.04 -10.07 -7.50
C ASP A 113 -15.21 -8.74 -8.25
N GLY A 114 -14.18 -7.90 -8.27
CA GLY A 114 -14.19 -6.60 -8.94
C GLY A 114 -14.88 -5.49 -8.16
N ILE A 115 -15.38 -5.76 -6.94
CA ILE A 115 -15.98 -4.73 -6.10
C ILE A 115 -14.87 -3.89 -5.46
N ALA A 116 -15.03 -2.57 -5.48
CA ALA A 116 -14.10 -1.65 -4.82
C ALA A 116 -14.02 -1.96 -3.31
N LEU A 117 -12.80 -1.99 -2.77
CA LEU A 117 -12.62 -2.31 -1.35
C LEU A 117 -13.40 -1.34 -0.45
N GLY A 118 -13.96 -1.86 0.64
CA GLY A 118 -14.72 -1.05 1.61
C GLY A 118 -16.13 -0.61 1.18
N GLN A 119 -16.70 -1.18 0.11
CA GLN A 119 -18.09 -0.94 -0.34
C GLN A 119 -19.08 -2.04 0.10
N THR A 120 -20.40 -1.80 -0.03
CA THR A 120 -21.46 -2.82 0.13
C THR A 120 -22.24 -3.07 -1.15
N ASP A 121 -22.68 -4.30 -1.36
CA ASP A 121 -23.59 -4.69 -2.44
C ASP A 121 -25.06 -4.77 -1.98
N GLY A 122 -25.38 -4.38 -0.74
CA GLY A 122 -26.74 -4.44 -0.19
C GLY A 122 -27.25 -5.87 0.09
N ALA A 123 -26.50 -6.91 -0.27
CA ALA A 123 -26.84 -8.32 -0.07
C ALA A 123 -26.20 -8.94 1.19
N GLY A 124 -25.57 -8.12 2.04
CA GLY A 124 -24.95 -8.58 3.28
C GLY A 124 -23.63 -9.33 3.10
N ARG A 125 -23.04 -9.30 1.89
CA ARG A 125 -21.69 -9.82 1.64
C ARG A 125 -20.58 -8.89 2.16
N TYR A 126 -20.93 -7.65 2.56
CA TYR A 126 -19.97 -6.60 2.93
C TYR A 126 -20.45 -5.65 4.05
N LEU A 127 -19.49 -4.88 4.60
CA LEU A 127 -19.56 -4.04 5.81
C LEU A 127 -20.82 -3.13 5.94
N PRO A 128 -21.36 -2.93 7.17
CA PRO A 128 -22.44 -1.98 7.41
C PRO A 128 -22.07 -0.54 6.98
N ALA A 129 -23.06 0.30 6.66
CA ALA A 129 -22.84 1.66 6.16
C ALA A 129 -21.91 2.53 7.03
N SER A 130 -21.93 2.34 8.34
CA SER A 130 -21.05 3.04 9.29
C SER A 130 -19.57 2.62 9.20
N PHE A 131 -19.29 1.47 8.57
CA PHE A 131 -17.95 0.92 8.37
C PHE A 131 -17.52 0.99 6.90
N GLN A 132 -18.37 1.53 6.03
CA GLN A 132 -17.99 1.77 4.64
C GLN A 132 -17.04 2.95 4.57
N MET A 133 -16.01 2.76 3.77
CA MET A 133 -15.06 3.81 3.49
C MET A 133 -15.67 4.80 2.50
N SER A 134 -15.26 6.06 2.57
CA SER A 134 -15.64 7.04 1.54
C SER A 134 -15.30 6.51 0.16
N SER A 135 -16.24 6.54 -0.77
CA SER A 135 -16.06 6.08 -2.15
C SER A 135 -14.96 6.83 -2.90
N THR A 136 -14.57 8.02 -2.42
CA THR A 136 -13.50 8.86 -2.97
C THR A 136 -12.11 8.55 -2.41
N PHE A 137 -12.02 7.88 -1.26
CA PHE A 137 -10.74 7.66 -0.59
C PHE A 137 -9.83 6.75 -1.44
N LEU A 138 -10.35 5.60 -1.85
CA LEU A 138 -9.58 4.62 -2.63
C LEU A 138 -9.38 5.02 -4.10
N GLN A 139 -10.11 6.01 -4.61
CA GLN A 139 -9.91 6.51 -5.99
C GLN A 139 -8.52 7.12 -6.20
N ARG A 140 -7.85 7.52 -5.12
CA ARG A 140 -6.48 8.01 -5.13
C ARG A 140 -5.44 6.91 -4.95
N TRP A 141 -5.87 5.66 -4.86
CA TRP A 141 -4.99 4.51 -4.73
C TRP A 141 -5.01 3.70 -6.01
N ARG A 142 -3.88 3.07 -6.30
CA ARG A 142 -3.72 2.14 -7.41
C ARG A 142 -2.87 0.97 -6.96
N CYS A 143 -3.28 -0.23 -7.34
CA CYS A 143 -2.51 -1.45 -7.15
C CYS A 143 -2.10 -1.99 -8.52
N LYS A 144 -0.82 -2.26 -8.73
CA LYS A 144 -0.29 -2.97 -9.89
C LYS A 144 0.36 -4.27 -9.43
N CYS A 145 0.07 -5.38 -10.09
CA CYS A 145 0.74 -6.66 -9.92
C CYS A 145 1.51 -6.99 -11.19
N GLU A 146 2.72 -7.51 -11.03
CA GLU A 146 3.61 -7.95 -12.10
C GLU A 146 4.13 -9.33 -11.70
N VAL A 147 4.10 -10.27 -12.64
CA VAL A 147 4.58 -11.64 -12.44
C VAL A 147 5.52 -11.96 -13.59
N TYR A 148 6.77 -12.29 -13.25
CA TYR A 148 7.83 -12.50 -14.24
C TYR A 148 8.79 -13.59 -13.78
N TYR A 149 9.46 -14.25 -14.72
CA TYR A 149 10.53 -15.18 -14.42
C TYR A 149 11.78 -14.47 -13.93
N VAL A 150 12.56 -15.16 -13.09
CA VAL A 150 13.82 -14.64 -12.57
C VAL A 150 14.93 -15.66 -12.73
N ASP A 151 16.16 -15.16 -12.88
CA ASP A 151 17.35 -15.98 -13.04
C ASP A 151 17.62 -16.82 -11.78
N GLU A 152 17.99 -18.09 -11.95
CA GLU A 152 18.22 -19.03 -10.84
C GLU A 152 19.50 -18.72 -10.06
N ASP A 153 20.49 -18.14 -10.71
CA ASP A 153 21.77 -17.73 -10.11
C ASP A 153 21.69 -16.29 -9.56
N ASP A 154 20.82 -15.44 -10.14
CA ASP A 154 20.51 -14.10 -9.66
C ASP A 154 19.00 -13.82 -9.60
N LEU A 155 18.38 -14.15 -8.47
CA LEU A 155 16.95 -13.89 -8.20
C LEU A 155 16.56 -12.39 -8.21
N SER A 156 17.47 -11.45 -8.48
CA SER A 156 17.15 -10.04 -8.71
C SER A 156 17.00 -9.68 -10.19
N GLN A 157 17.53 -10.52 -11.09
CA GLN A 157 17.44 -10.36 -12.53
C GLN A 157 16.10 -10.90 -13.03
N GLU A 158 15.34 -10.03 -13.70
CA GLU A 158 14.14 -10.38 -14.46
C GLU A 158 14.54 -11.00 -15.81
N LEU A 159 13.81 -12.03 -16.21
CA LEU A 159 13.98 -12.73 -17.47
C LEU A 159 12.78 -12.46 -18.39
N ASP A 160 13.01 -12.51 -19.70
CA ASP A 160 11.93 -12.52 -20.68
C ASP A 160 11.09 -13.81 -20.51
N ASP A 161 9.80 -13.75 -20.83
CA ASP A 161 8.90 -14.91 -20.73
C ASP A 161 9.38 -16.12 -21.55
N SER A 162 10.15 -15.89 -22.62
CA SER A 162 10.75 -16.96 -23.43
C SER A 162 11.86 -17.73 -22.71
N ASP A 163 12.46 -17.14 -21.67
CA ASP A 163 13.49 -17.74 -20.82
C ASP A 163 12.85 -18.27 -19.52
N SER A 164 11.74 -19.01 -19.69
CA SER A 164 10.95 -19.56 -18.59
C SER A 164 11.76 -20.50 -17.70
N GLY A 165 11.51 -20.47 -16.39
CA GLY A 165 12.25 -21.28 -15.42
C GLY A 165 11.47 -21.59 -14.13
N PRO A 166 12.12 -22.27 -13.17
CA PRO A 166 11.47 -22.73 -11.95
C PRO A 166 11.18 -21.62 -10.94
N TYR A 167 11.63 -20.38 -11.18
CA TYR A 167 11.46 -19.25 -10.27
C TYR A 167 10.66 -18.13 -10.93
N ARG A 168 9.65 -17.63 -10.21
CA ARG A 168 8.89 -16.44 -10.56
C ARG A 168 8.95 -15.44 -9.44
N ALA A 169 8.99 -14.15 -9.77
CA ALA A 169 8.76 -13.08 -8.83
C ALA A 169 7.36 -12.51 -9.02
N VAL A 170 6.65 -12.35 -7.91
CA VAL A 170 5.41 -11.58 -7.82
C VAL A 170 5.76 -10.24 -7.18
N ALA A 171 5.58 -9.16 -7.94
CA ALA A 171 5.84 -7.80 -7.50
C ALA A 171 4.53 -7.00 -7.47
N VAL A 172 4.11 -6.61 -6.28
CA VAL A 172 2.94 -5.74 -6.10
C VAL A 172 3.40 -4.33 -5.77
N SER A 173 3.10 -3.40 -6.65
CA SER A 173 3.38 -1.97 -6.50
C SER A 173 2.11 -1.21 -6.16
N VAL A 174 2.14 -0.40 -5.10
CA VAL A 174 1.01 0.44 -4.69
C VAL A 174 1.36 1.91 -4.87
N PHE A 175 0.44 2.66 -5.48
CA PHE A 175 0.61 4.06 -5.81
C PHE A 175 -0.48 4.89 -5.14
N HIS A 176 -0.11 6.12 -4.77
CA HIS A 176 -1.02 7.16 -4.30
C HIS A 176 -1.01 8.33 -5.29
N ARG A 177 -2.18 8.93 -5.51
CA ARG A 177 -2.36 10.05 -6.44
C ARG A 177 -2.14 11.38 -5.72
N ASP A 178 -1.10 12.10 -6.13
CA ASP A 178 -0.76 13.45 -5.66
C ASP A 178 -1.03 14.45 -6.80
N GLY A 179 -2.20 15.07 -6.77
CA GLY A 179 -2.70 15.89 -7.88
C GLY A 179 -2.98 15.04 -9.13
N ASP A 180 -2.24 15.28 -10.20
CA ASP A 180 -2.35 14.52 -11.47
C ASP A 180 -1.28 13.44 -11.64
N ALA A 181 -0.31 13.34 -10.72
CA ALA A 181 0.74 12.35 -10.78
C ALA A 181 0.46 11.15 -9.86
N TRP A 182 0.86 9.96 -10.31
CA TRP A 182 0.92 8.76 -9.47
C TRP A 182 2.30 8.66 -8.84
N ARG A 183 2.37 8.70 -7.52
CA ARG A 183 3.58 8.41 -6.76
C ARG A 183 3.53 6.98 -6.27
N LYS A 184 4.57 6.20 -6.57
CA LYS A 184 4.76 4.87 -5.99
C LYS A 184 5.05 5.02 -4.50
N VAL A 185 4.22 4.43 -3.64
CA VAL A 185 4.40 4.45 -2.19
C VAL A 185 5.31 3.30 -1.77
N LEU A 186 5.04 2.10 -2.28
CA LEU A 186 5.87 0.93 -2.03
C LEU A 186 5.76 -0.11 -3.15
N THR A 187 6.73 -1.01 -3.16
CA THR A 187 6.65 -2.29 -3.89
C THR A 187 6.96 -3.40 -2.90
N ARG A 188 6.15 -4.45 -2.89
CA ARG A 188 6.40 -5.70 -2.17
C ARG A 188 6.65 -6.81 -3.18
N ARG A 189 7.77 -7.51 -3.00
CA ARG A 189 8.22 -8.58 -3.91
C ARG A 189 8.36 -9.89 -3.16
N ARG A 190 7.92 -10.97 -3.79
CA ARG A 190 8.10 -12.35 -3.32
C ARG A 190 8.59 -13.19 -4.49
N VAL A 191 9.59 -14.02 -4.24
CA VAL A 191 10.05 -15.02 -5.19
C VAL A 191 9.45 -16.36 -4.77
N ILE A 192 8.84 -17.04 -5.71
CA ILE A 192 8.24 -18.36 -5.55
C ILE A 192 8.86 -19.33 -6.54
N THR A 193 8.75 -20.62 -6.24
CA THR A 193 9.27 -21.67 -7.10
C THR A 193 8.27 -22.80 -7.26
N TYR A 194 8.30 -23.44 -8.43
CA TYR A 194 7.53 -24.63 -8.68
C TYR A 194 8.07 -25.82 -7.89
N VAL A 195 7.20 -26.46 -7.10
CA VAL A 195 7.53 -27.71 -6.41
C VAL A 195 6.73 -28.83 -7.08
N PRO A 196 7.39 -29.77 -7.79
CA PRO A 196 6.70 -30.86 -8.45
C PRO A 196 6.06 -31.81 -7.43
N PRO A 197 4.91 -32.42 -7.74
CA PRO A 197 4.26 -33.38 -6.86
C PRO A 197 5.18 -34.58 -6.59
N ALA A 198 5.18 -35.05 -5.33
CA ALA A 198 5.90 -36.26 -4.96
C ALA A 198 5.28 -37.47 -5.69
N THR A 199 6.12 -38.17 -6.44
CA THR A 199 5.81 -39.43 -7.13
C THR A 199 5.51 -40.56 -6.18
#